data_AF-A0A3D1X5D1-F1
#
_entry.id   AF-A0A3D1X5D1-F1
#
_cell.length_a   1.000
_cell.length_b   1.000
_cell.length_c   1.000
_cell.angle_alpha   90.00
_cell.angle_beta   90.00
_cell.angle_gamma   90.00
#
_symmetry.space_group_name_H-M   'P 1'
#
loop_
_entity.id
_entity.type
_entity.pdbx_description
1 polymer ?
#
loop_
_entity_poly.entity_id
_entity_poly.type
_entity_poly.pdbx_seq_one_letter_code
_entity_poly.pdbx_strand_id
1 'polypeptide(L)'
;MKHKGLRLGALFCAAAMTITTSAQALSVEEAYDILRRSYVDRLPRAAKDAESLDELFSYTDNYTCYMTEEEYQTFLSSVEGEVSFAGIGAEITYAPEGISIVSVLKGGGAEKAGLKAGDMIIAIEGESCAPGSEEQRARLVGEAGTQVRVTVRHTDGSEEDYTITRAAVVQANTTVSAADGVGYIDCDSFGTQTGTYFQDGVRKYDSAVRTWIVDLRGNSGGLTSAAVTALGTFSGAGELVYFVDQSGESSAQRYDGKDLTDKPAIVLMDSGSASASEIFAGGILGTSSGIVIGTRSYGKGVAQVLFDESNCPYLHGDAVKVTAYRFYCAGGNTTDRIGVIPTLFLPQAQAAAAARLLSGEKTKDGGAYLHLVLNGCDFYIDIPAAKESSSTALEAILTALTPSAVLCWGENGGETALTPAQAREKCGFAAASALDFTDVAGSEYAGEINALAASRIVLGNQGKFRPDDTMTRAEVCALLAQALDLYWLADGYFTDVAKESWYAPSVNAMAAIGLVSGVGGGKFDPNATMTQEEFITVLGNLVEFVNLDARAFLDKKPLAILQPLPKYRNRGFSPWAIRGVEVLTNSVFDEDGNAVNLYCTAFEDIEPKAPILRGQAAAALCRALRTTGVIED
;
A
#
# COMPACT_ATOMS: atom_id res chain seq x y z
N MET A 1 -18.58 11.55 -13.95
CA MET A 1 -17.31 10.97 -13.45
C MET A 1 -16.38 12.13 -13.16
N LYS A 2 -15.97 12.28 -11.90
CA LYS A 2 -15.25 13.46 -11.40
C LYS A 2 -13.87 13.55 -12.06
N HIS A 3 -13.59 14.67 -12.71
CA HIS A 3 -12.28 15.03 -13.23
C HIS A 3 -11.22 14.95 -12.12
N LYS A 4 -10.23 14.06 -12.26
CA LYS A 4 -8.99 14.12 -11.47
C LYS A 4 -8.11 15.22 -12.08
N GLY A 5 -7.86 16.26 -11.29
CA GLY A 5 -7.16 17.47 -11.70
C GLY A 5 -5.71 17.19 -12.09
N LEU A 6 -5.31 17.83 -13.18
CA LEU A 6 -3.95 18.01 -13.66
C LEU A 6 -3.10 18.61 -12.52
N ARG A 7 -2.05 17.90 -12.08
CA ARG A 7 -1.06 18.45 -11.14
C ARG A 7 -0.15 19.40 -11.95
N LEU A 8 -0.50 20.68 -11.94
CA LEU A 8 0.32 21.75 -12.48
C LEU A 8 1.26 22.25 -11.40
N GLY A 9 2.55 22.37 -11.71
CA GLY A 9 3.51 23.06 -10.85
C GLY A 9 4.88 23.14 -11.49
N ALA A 10 5.09 24.14 -12.35
CA ALA A 10 6.38 24.81 -12.50
C ALA A 10 6.25 26.00 -13.47
N LEU A 11 6.39 27.21 -12.93
CA LEU A 11 6.65 28.43 -13.66
C LEU A 11 7.50 29.28 -12.72
N PHE A 12 8.76 29.59 -13.08
CA PHE A 12 9.29 30.97 -13.08
C PHE A 12 10.75 31.05 -13.58
N CYS A 13 10.89 31.99 -14.53
CA CYS A 13 11.98 32.89 -14.95
C CYS A 13 13.48 32.65 -14.69
N ALA A 14 14.20 32.94 -15.79
CA ALA A 14 15.64 33.00 -16.01
C ALA A 14 16.42 34.14 -15.31
N ALA A 15 17.70 33.88 -15.03
CA ALA A 15 18.92 34.72 -15.18
C ALA A 15 19.99 34.25 -14.16
N ALA A 16 21.31 34.21 -14.35
CA ALA A 16 22.22 34.56 -15.44
C ALA A 16 23.50 33.68 -15.30
N MET A 17 24.14 33.35 -16.43
CA MET A 17 25.33 32.50 -16.51
C MET A 17 26.60 33.17 -15.95
N THR A 18 27.27 32.50 -15.02
CA THR A 18 28.73 32.58 -14.87
C THR A 18 29.31 31.26 -15.34
N ILE A 19 30.24 31.33 -16.30
CA ILE A 19 30.90 30.18 -16.92
C ILE A 19 31.88 29.58 -15.89
N THR A 20 31.39 28.64 -15.10
CA THR A 20 32.20 27.56 -14.54
C THR A 20 32.41 26.52 -15.64
N THR A 21 33.59 25.92 -15.71
CA THR A 21 33.86 24.76 -16.57
C THR A 21 32.79 23.70 -16.31
N SER A 22 31.91 23.48 -17.28
CA SER A 22 30.77 22.57 -17.16
C SER A 22 31.24 21.18 -16.77
N ALA A 23 30.77 20.68 -15.62
CA ALA A 23 30.69 19.25 -15.39
C ALA A 23 30.05 18.59 -16.62
N GLN A 24 30.67 17.53 -17.13
CA GLN A 24 30.12 16.83 -18.29
C GLN A 24 28.84 16.13 -17.84
N ALA A 25 27.69 16.58 -18.35
CA ALA A 25 26.40 15.97 -18.04
C ALA A 25 26.37 14.50 -18.50
N LEU A 26 25.71 13.64 -17.71
CA LEU A 26 25.50 12.23 -18.00
C LEU A 26 25.00 12.01 -19.44
N SER A 27 25.69 11.16 -20.21
CA SER A 27 25.22 10.80 -21.56
C SER A 27 24.09 9.76 -21.53
N VAL A 28 23.31 9.67 -22.61
CA VAL A 28 22.23 8.68 -22.73
C VAL A 28 22.76 7.25 -22.67
N GLU A 29 23.95 7.00 -23.24
CA GLU A 29 24.59 5.68 -23.23
C GLU A 29 24.99 5.26 -21.81
N GLU A 30 25.54 6.19 -21.03
CA GLU A 30 25.92 5.96 -19.63
C GLU A 30 24.69 5.78 -18.74
N ALA A 31 23.67 6.63 -18.91
CA ALA A 31 22.39 6.50 -18.22
C ALA A 31 21.72 5.14 -18.51
N TYR A 32 21.71 4.72 -19.78
CA TYR A 32 21.17 3.43 -20.18
C TYR A 32 21.93 2.27 -19.52
N ASP A 33 23.26 2.35 -19.40
CA ASP A 33 24.06 1.31 -18.75
C ASP A 33 23.79 1.25 -17.23
N ILE A 34 23.60 2.40 -16.56
CA ILE A 34 23.16 2.46 -15.15
C ILE A 34 21.80 1.76 -15.00
N LEU A 35 20.80 2.16 -15.81
CA LEU A 35 19.45 1.60 -15.73
C LEU A 35 19.42 0.12 -16.09
N ARG A 36 20.12 -0.31 -17.14
CA ARG A 36 20.20 -1.73 -17.53
C ARG A 36 20.79 -2.62 -16.44
N ARG A 37 21.68 -2.08 -15.60
CA ARG A 37 22.36 -2.82 -14.53
C ARG A 37 21.64 -2.77 -13.19
N SER A 38 20.70 -1.85 -13.02
CA SER A 38 20.18 -1.53 -11.69
C SER A 38 18.67 -1.39 -11.64
N TYR A 39 17.99 -1.06 -12.73
CA TYR A 39 16.53 -0.85 -12.74
C TYR A 39 15.80 -2.19 -12.57
N VAL A 40 14.88 -2.26 -11.60
CA VAL A 40 14.26 -3.53 -11.16
C VAL A 40 13.48 -4.23 -12.27
N ASP A 41 12.90 -3.45 -13.19
CA ASP A 41 12.09 -3.96 -14.29
C ASP A 41 12.91 -4.01 -15.59
N ARG A 42 12.53 -4.90 -16.50
CA ARG A 42 13.20 -4.96 -17.81
C ARG A 42 12.81 -3.76 -18.65
N LEU A 43 13.80 -2.99 -19.08
CA LEU A 43 13.58 -1.91 -20.04
C LEU A 43 13.07 -2.45 -21.39
N PRO A 44 12.14 -1.74 -22.05
CA PRO A 44 11.71 -2.09 -23.39
C PRO A 44 12.86 -1.91 -24.39
N ARG A 45 12.83 -2.64 -25.51
CA ARG A 45 13.89 -2.55 -26.53
C ARG A 45 14.13 -1.12 -27.04
N ALA A 46 13.06 -0.32 -27.14
CA ALA A 46 13.11 1.07 -27.57
C ALA A 46 13.98 1.96 -26.66
N ALA A 47 14.12 1.63 -25.37
CA ALA A 47 14.94 2.40 -24.44
C ALA A 47 16.44 2.43 -24.84
N LYS A 48 16.92 1.43 -25.58
CA LYS A 48 18.31 1.39 -26.07
C LYS A 48 18.57 2.43 -27.15
N ASP A 49 17.54 2.78 -27.90
CA ASP A 49 17.63 3.67 -29.06
C ASP A 49 17.17 5.10 -28.71
N ALA A 50 16.99 5.41 -27.42
CA ALA A 50 16.55 6.72 -26.95
C ALA A 50 17.56 7.82 -27.36
N GLU A 51 17.05 8.98 -27.78
CA GLU A 51 17.88 10.10 -28.25
C GLU A 51 18.15 11.15 -27.16
N SER A 52 17.48 11.04 -26.01
CA SER A 52 17.62 11.97 -24.88
C SER A 52 17.43 11.27 -23.52
N LEU A 53 17.92 11.89 -22.44
CA LEU A 53 17.67 11.40 -21.07
C LEU A 53 16.16 11.39 -20.77
N ASP A 54 15.44 12.46 -21.11
CA ASP A 54 13.99 12.55 -20.89
C ASP A 54 13.24 11.38 -21.54
N GLU A 55 13.60 11.04 -22.79
CA GLU A 55 13.04 9.87 -23.47
C GLU A 55 13.42 8.57 -22.76
N LEU A 56 14.69 8.37 -22.41
CA LEU A 56 15.14 7.17 -21.74
C LEU A 56 14.43 6.93 -20.40
N PHE A 57 14.35 7.95 -19.55
CA PHE A 57 13.69 7.88 -18.25
C PHE A 57 12.17 7.77 -18.37
N SER A 58 11.56 8.17 -19.49
CA SER A 58 10.12 7.94 -19.75
C SER A 58 9.73 6.46 -19.83
N TYR A 59 10.68 5.56 -20.07
CA TYR A 59 10.48 4.11 -20.05
C TYR A 59 10.61 3.49 -18.65
N THR A 60 10.89 4.30 -17.63
CA THR A 60 11.03 3.87 -16.23
C THR A 60 9.80 4.27 -15.40
N ASP A 61 9.87 4.06 -14.09
CA ASP A 61 8.80 4.47 -13.17
C ASP A 61 8.91 5.94 -12.75
N ASN A 62 7.89 6.45 -12.05
CA ASN A 62 7.87 7.84 -11.57
C ASN A 62 8.88 8.11 -10.43
N TYR A 63 9.65 7.11 -9.98
CA TYR A 63 10.64 7.25 -8.91
C TYR A 63 12.07 7.25 -9.44
N THR A 64 12.25 6.91 -10.71
CA THR A 64 13.55 6.82 -11.36
C THR A 64 13.79 8.11 -12.14
N CYS A 65 14.85 8.84 -11.78
CA CYS A 65 15.13 10.14 -12.39
C CYS A 65 16.62 10.46 -12.38
N TYR A 66 17.06 11.17 -13.41
CA TYR A 66 18.31 11.91 -13.40
C TYR A 66 18.09 13.26 -12.69
N MET A 67 19.06 13.69 -11.90
CA MET A 67 19.11 14.97 -11.21
C MET A 67 20.41 15.63 -11.61
N THR A 68 20.31 16.83 -12.17
CA THR A 68 21.46 17.72 -12.36
C THR A 68 22.11 18.05 -11.01
N GLU A 69 23.31 18.62 -11.02
CA GLU A 69 24.00 19.02 -9.79
C GLU A 69 23.12 19.91 -8.88
N GLU A 70 22.45 20.92 -9.44
CA GLU A 70 21.56 21.80 -8.68
C GLU A 70 20.36 21.05 -8.07
N GLU A 71 19.73 20.17 -8.85
CA GLU A 71 18.62 19.33 -8.39
C GLU A 71 19.09 18.33 -7.33
N TYR A 72 20.29 17.77 -7.48
CA TYR A 72 20.85 16.82 -6.54
C TYR A 72 21.20 17.50 -5.20
N GLN A 73 21.82 18.69 -5.23
CA GLN A 73 22.07 19.46 -4.01
C GLN A 73 20.77 19.90 -3.32
N THR A 74 19.74 20.24 -4.10
CA THR A 74 18.40 20.52 -3.57
C THR A 74 17.78 19.28 -2.92
N PHE A 75 17.92 18.12 -3.57
CA PHE A 75 17.47 16.83 -3.04
C PHE A 75 18.21 16.46 -1.75
N LEU A 76 19.53 16.55 -1.72
CA LEU A 76 20.33 16.32 -0.51
C LEU A 76 19.91 17.27 0.62
N SER A 77 19.73 18.56 0.34
CA SER A 77 19.24 19.52 1.34
C SER A 77 17.85 19.15 1.90
N SER A 78 17.00 18.51 1.09
CA SER A 78 15.69 18.02 1.54
C SER A 78 15.75 16.71 2.34
N VAL A 79 16.79 15.90 2.15
CA VAL A 79 17.00 14.59 2.79
C VAL A 79 17.88 14.69 4.04
N GLU A 80 18.99 15.43 3.96
CA GLU A 80 19.89 15.79 5.06
C GLU A 80 19.32 16.87 5.97
N GLY A 81 18.24 17.54 5.52
CA GLY A 81 17.30 18.21 6.39
C GLY A 81 16.62 17.18 7.29
N GLU A 82 17.38 16.57 8.21
CA GLU A 82 16.84 15.90 9.38
C GLU A 82 15.72 16.77 9.90
N VAL A 83 14.56 16.16 10.16
CA VAL A 83 13.38 16.78 10.74
C VAL A 83 13.66 17.13 12.21
N SER A 84 14.71 17.89 12.44
CA SER A 84 14.94 18.70 13.62
C SER A 84 14.49 20.10 13.23
N PHE A 85 13.19 20.36 13.42
CA PHE A 85 12.72 21.74 13.38
C PHE A 85 13.36 22.47 14.56
N ALA A 86 14.47 23.15 14.30
CA ALA A 86 15.03 24.10 15.23
C ALA A 86 14.17 25.36 15.16
N GLY A 87 13.34 25.56 16.18
CA GLY A 87 12.39 26.65 16.24
C GLY A 87 11.89 26.84 17.65
N ILE A 88 10.79 27.58 17.82
CA ILE A 88 10.23 27.78 19.15
C ILE A 88 9.60 26.50 19.73
N GLY A 89 9.29 25.48 18.93
CA GLY A 89 8.72 24.23 19.42
C GLY A 89 7.26 24.35 19.84
N ALA A 90 6.41 24.81 18.93
CA ALA A 90 4.97 24.95 19.14
C ALA A 90 4.22 24.55 17.85
N GLU A 91 3.07 23.90 18.00
CA GLU A 91 2.11 23.72 16.90
C GLU A 91 1.27 24.99 16.76
N ILE A 92 1.04 25.39 15.52
CA ILE A 92 0.40 26.67 15.23
C ILE A 92 -0.73 26.55 14.19
N THR A 93 -1.61 27.54 14.19
CA THR A 93 -2.52 27.82 13.08
C THR A 93 -2.45 29.29 12.69
N TYR A 94 -2.78 29.59 11.44
CA TYR A 94 -2.84 30.96 10.93
C TYR A 94 -4.18 31.60 11.27
N ALA A 95 -4.15 32.82 11.79
CA ALA A 95 -5.33 33.63 12.07
C ALA A 95 -5.16 35.05 11.50
N PRO A 96 -6.25 35.78 11.18
CA PRO A 96 -6.18 37.18 10.76
C PRO A 96 -5.42 38.09 11.73
N GLU A 97 -5.43 37.77 13.02
CA GLU A 97 -4.82 38.55 14.10
C GLU A 97 -3.36 38.18 14.39
N GLY A 98 -2.85 37.08 13.84
CA GLY A 98 -1.52 36.58 14.18
C GLY A 98 -1.33 35.08 13.94
N ILE A 99 -0.32 34.51 14.59
CA ILE A 99 -0.09 33.06 14.63
C ILE A 99 -0.60 32.52 15.98
N SER A 100 -1.61 31.65 15.96
CA SER A 100 -2.17 31.06 17.18
C SER A 100 -1.44 29.77 17.56
N ILE A 101 -1.08 29.63 18.82
CA ILE A 101 -0.45 28.43 19.40
C ILE A 101 -1.54 27.43 19.75
N VAL A 102 -1.55 26.31 19.03
CA VAL A 102 -2.45 25.18 19.27
C VAL A 102 -1.94 24.34 20.43
N SER A 103 -0.63 24.07 20.45
CA SER A 103 0.03 23.31 21.52
C SER A 103 1.51 23.69 21.63
N VAL A 104 2.13 23.43 22.79
CA VAL A 104 3.58 23.59 22.98
C VAL A 104 4.25 22.23 23.05
N LEU A 105 5.37 22.07 22.36
CA LEU A 105 6.08 20.80 22.28
C LEU A 105 7.00 20.63 23.50
N LYS A 106 6.96 19.45 24.11
CA LYS A 106 7.76 19.11 25.30
C LYS A 106 9.26 19.21 25.03
N GLY A 107 9.99 19.89 25.90
CA GLY A 107 11.42 20.18 25.77
C GLY A 107 11.75 21.36 24.84
N GLY A 108 10.74 21.92 24.15
CA GLY A 108 10.86 23.03 23.22
C GLY A 108 11.10 24.40 23.89
N GLY A 109 11.46 25.39 23.08
CA GLY A 109 11.72 26.75 23.53
C GLY A 109 10.47 27.42 24.14
N ALA A 110 9.31 27.22 23.52
CA ALA A 110 8.02 27.79 23.92
C ALA A 110 7.56 27.24 25.27
N GLU A 111 7.68 25.92 25.50
CA GLU A 111 7.40 25.31 26.81
C GLU A 111 8.33 25.89 27.89
N LYS A 112 9.64 25.98 27.60
CA LYS A 112 10.64 26.56 28.52
C LYS A 112 10.40 28.05 28.80
N ALA A 113 9.88 28.79 27.83
CA ALA A 113 9.51 30.20 27.95
C ALA A 113 8.16 30.40 28.67
N GLY A 114 7.39 29.33 28.90
CA GLY A 114 6.12 29.39 29.62
C GLY A 114 4.89 29.68 28.76
N LEU A 115 5.01 29.63 27.42
CA LEU A 115 3.88 29.77 26.50
C LEU A 115 2.91 28.59 26.61
N LYS A 116 1.65 28.83 26.27
CA LYS A 116 0.55 27.87 26.43
C LYS A 116 -0.31 27.77 25.17
N ALA A 117 -1.04 26.67 25.07
CA ALA A 117 -2.11 26.53 24.09
C ALA A 117 -3.14 27.66 24.25
N GLY A 118 -3.57 28.25 23.13
CA GLY A 118 -4.49 29.40 23.08
C GLY A 118 -3.80 30.76 23.02
N ASP A 119 -2.49 30.84 23.25
CA ASP A 119 -1.71 32.06 23.07
C ASP A 119 -1.63 32.46 21.59
N MET A 120 -1.52 33.77 21.31
CA MET A 120 -1.41 34.32 19.95
C MET A 120 -0.13 35.13 19.80
N ILE A 121 0.76 34.74 18.90
CA ILE A 121 1.92 35.54 18.51
C ILE A 121 1.45 36.65 17.57
N ILE A 122 1.54 37.89 18.03
CA ILE A 122 1.07 39.09 17.30
C ILE A 122 2.22 39.92 16.71
N ALA A 123 3.45 39.71 17.19
CA ALA A 123 4.65 40.30 16.60
C ALA A 123 5.87 39.39 16.75
N ILE A 124 6.81 39.47 15.79
CA ILE A 124 8.09 38.75 15.78
C ILE A 124 9.18 39.78 15.51
N GLU A 125 10.17 39.89 16.41
CA GLU A 125 11.22 40.93 16.35
C GLU A 125 10.66 42.35 16.22
N GLY A 126 9.52 42.62 16.85
CA GLY A 126 8.83 43.91 16.83
C GLY A 126 8.02 44.20 15.56
N GLU A 127 8.01 43.31 14.58
CA GLU A 127 7.18 43.43 13.38
C GLU A 127 5.88 42.64 13.51
N SER A 128 4.77 43.21 13.03
CA SER A 128 3.46 42.59 13.14
C SER A 128 3.40 41.24 12.43
N CYS A 129 2.79 40.27 13.10
CA CYS A 129 2.52 38.93 12.59
C CYS A 129 1.10 38.79 12.03
N ALA A 130 0.36 39.90 11.87
CA ALA A 130 -1.03 39.91 11.40
C ALA A 130 -1.13 40.34 9.92
N PRO A 131 -1.76 39.56 9.04
CA PRO A 131 -2.29 38.22 9.28
C PRO A 131 -1.18 37.17 9.42
N GLY A 132 -1.44 36.10 10.18
CA GLY A 132 -0.53 34.97 10.27
C GLY A 132 -0.31 34.34 8.89
N SER A 133 0.94 34.01 8.57
CA SER A 133 1.32 33.43 7.28
C SER A 133 2.54 32.51 7.42
N GLU A 134 2.82 31.72 6.36
CA GLU A 134 4.05 30.92 6.28
C GLU A 134 5.32 31.77 6.36
N GLU A 135 5.31 32.98 5.80
CA GLU A 135 6.41 33.94 5.86
C GLU A 135 6.72 34.34 7.31
N GLN A 136 5.69 34.66 8.11
CA GLN A 136 5.89 34.98 9.53
C GLN A 136 6.30 33.74 10.34
N ARG A 137 5.74 32.56 10.04
CA ARG A 137 6.17 31.29 10.66
C ARG A 137 7.67 31.06 10.41
N ALA A 138 8.17 31.31 9.20
CA ALA A 138 9.58 31.07 8.86
C ALA A 138 10.54 31.83 9.80
N ARG A 139 10.14 32.98 10.35
CA ARG A 139 10.94 33.76 11.31
C ARG A 139 11.04 33.13 12.71
N LEU A 140 10.09 32.24 13.06
CA LEU A 140 10.10 31.49 14.31
C LEU A 140 11.04 30.27 14.26
N VAL A 141 11.49 29.89 13.06
CA VAL A 141 12.42 28.80 12.78
C VAL A 141 13.84 29.37 12.62
N GLY A 142 14.87 28.59 12.97
CA GLY A 142 16.28 29.00 12.90
C GLY A 142 17.17 28.08 13.73
N GLU A 143 18.50 28.21 13.59
CA GLU A 143 19.46 27.31 14.23
C GLU A 143 19.21 27.13 15.75
N ALA A 144 19.35 25.89 16.23
CA ALA A 144 19.15 25.57 17.63
C ALA A 144 20.14 26.35 18.52
N GLY A 145 19.65 26.91 19.62
CA GLY A 145 20.42 27.78 20.52
C GLY A 145 20.33 29.27 20.19
N THR A 146 19.89 29.66 18.99
CA THR A 146 19.58 31.07 18.68
C THR A 146 18.30 31.53 19.39
N GLN A 147 18.07 32.84 19.50
CA GLN A 147 16.90 33.40 20.15
C GLN A 147 15.99 34.13 19.15
N VAL A 148 14.70 34.19 19.49
CA VAL A 148 13.72 35.02 18.80
C VAL A 148 12.85 35.75 19.83
N ARG A 149 12.61 37.04 19.62
CA ARG A 149 11.67 37.82 20.42
C ARG A 149 10.29 37.79 19.79
N VAL A 150 9.28 37.46 20.57
CA VAL A 150 7.88 37.47 20.14
C VAL A 150 7.04 38.27 21.12
N THR A 151 6.04 38.99 20.63
CA THR A 151 4.98 39.56 21.46
C THR A 151 3.77 38.64 21.38
N VAL A 152 3.30 38.17 22.53
CA VAL A 152 2.23 37.20 22.66
C VAL A 152 1.03 37.83 23.35
N ARG A 153 -0.15 37.65 22.78
CA ARG A 153 -1.43 37.93 23.41
C ARG A 153 -2.00 36.64 24.00
N HIS A 154 -2.23 36.65 25.30
CA HIS A 154 -2.83 35.52 26.03
C HIS A 154 -4.35 35.47 25.86
N THR A 155 -4.96 34.34 26.23
CA THR A 155 -6.41 34.14 26.15
C THR A 155 -7.23 35.12 27.00
N ASP A 156 -6.62 35.74 28.02
CA ASP A 156 -7.23 36.78 28.87
C ASP A 156 -7.09 38.19 28.29
N GLY A 157 -6.44 38.33 27.13
CA GLY A 157 -6.22 39.59 26.42
C GLY A 157 -4.98 40.37 26.86
N SER A 158 -4.21 39.89 27.84
CA SER A 158 -2.93 40.49 28.20
C SER A 158 -1.87 40.25 27.11
N GLU A 159 -0.94 41.19 26.96
CA GLU A 159 0.17 41.09 26.00
C GLU A 159 1.51 41.13 26.72
N GLU A 160 2.41 40.22 26.37
CA GLU A 160 3.74 40.10 26.96
C GLU A 160 4.79 39.72 25.93
N ASP A 161 6.02 40.21 26.11
CA ASP A 161 7.16 39.90 25.25
C ASP A 161 7.94 38.70 25.80
N TYR A 162 8.20 37.73 24.94
CA TYR A 162 8.99 36.55 25.25
C TYR A 162 10.25 36.52 24.39
N THR A 163 11.38 36.23 25.02
CA THR A 163 12.60 35.81 24.31
C THR A 163 12.69 34.29 24.37
N ILE A 164 12.49 33.65 23.23
CA ILE A 164 12.44 32.19 23.12
C ILE A 164 13.74 31.69 22.51
N THR A 165 14.44 30.81 23.23
CA THR A 165 15.58 30.08 22.67
C THR A 165 15.07 28.97 21.77
N ARG A 166 15.40 29.04 20.48
CA ARG A 166 15.10 27.99 19.51
C ARG A 166 15.77 26.70 19.93
N ALA A 167 15.03 25.61 19.90
CA ALA A 167 15.54 24.29 20.21
C ALA A 167 15.18 23.35 19.08
N ALA A 168 16.04 22.38 18.79
CA ALA A 168 15.62 21.21 18.04
C ALA A 168 14.54 20.51 18.89
N VAL A 169 13.32 20.44 18.37
CA VAL A 169 12.25 19.71 19.03
C VAL A 169 11.86 18.54 18.17
N VAL A 170 11.89 17.36 18.77
CA VAL A 170 11.40 16.14 18.14
C VAL A 170 9.90 16.10 18.39
N GLN A 171 9.12 16.50 17.39
CA GLN A 171 7.72 16.09 17.36
C GLN A 171 7.75 14.59 17.11
N ALA A 172 7.26 13.81 18.08
CA ALA A 172 7.17 12.37 17.89
C ALA A 172 6.18 12.11 16.76
N ASN A 173 6.69 11.62 15.64
CA ASN A 173 5.91 11.09 14.51
C ASN A 173 5.09 9.84 14.88
N THR A 174 5.21 9.38 16.13
CA THR A 174 4.46 8.25 16.64
C THR A 174 4.08 8.49 18.10
N THR A 175 2.80 8.37 18.42
CA THR A 175 2.31 8.42 19.80
C THR A 175 1.59 7.13 20.16
N VAL A 176 1.69 6.72 21.43
CA VAL A 176 1.02 5.52 21.92
C VAL A 176 0.20 5.86 23.17
N SER A 177 -1.07 5.49 23.14
CA SER A 177 -2.03 5.68 24.23
C SER A 177 -2.87 4.43 24.44
N ALA A 178 -3.59 4.37 25.55
CA ALA A 178 -4.55 3.32 25.81
C ALA A 178 -5.76 3.86 26.58
N ALA A 179 -6.95 3.45 26.17
CA ALA A 179 -8.22 3.79 26.80
C ALA A 179 -9.23 2.67 26.56
N ASP A 180 -10.09 2.39 27.55
CA ASP A 180 -11.19 1.43 27.45
C ASP A 180 -10.76 0.02 26.97
N GLY A 181 -9.56 -0.37 27.36
CA GLY A 181 -8.91 -1.62 26.97
C GLY A 181 -8.49 -1.70 25.49
N VAL A 182 -8.36 -0.55 24.82
CA VAL A 182 -7.88 -0.47 23.44
C VAL A 182 -6.60 0.37 23.42
N GLY A 183 -5.52 -0.19 22.86
CA GLY A 183 -4.29 0.53 22.59
C GLY A 183 -4.41 1.28 21.28
N TYR A 184 -3.91 2.50 21.21
CA TYR A 184 -3.90 3.32 19.99
C TYR A 184 -2.50 3.81 19.71
N ILE A 185 -1.98 3.43 18.54
CA ILE A 185 -0.70 3.88 18.01
C ILE A 185 -1.00 4.79 16.82
N ASP A 186 -0.76 6.08 16.98
CA ASP A 186 -0.87 7.06 15.91
C ASP A 186 0.52 7.24 15.29
N CYS A 187 0.72 6.90 14.02
CA CYS A 187 2.03 6.91 13.37
C CYS A 187 1.97 7.65 12.04
N ASP A 188 2.50 8.87 12.03
CA ASP A 188 2.53 9.77 10.87
C ASP A 188 3.63 9.42 9.86
N SER A 189 4.75 8.86 10.34
CA SER A 189 5.89 8.44 9.50
C SER A 189 6.77 7.42 10.23
N PHE A 190 7.50 6.59 9.49
CA PHE A 190 8.50 5.67 10.03
C PHE A 190 9.88 6.33 10.13
N GLY A 191 10.11 7.04 11.23
CA GLY A 191 11.38 7.68 11.57
C GLY A 191 12.31 6.78 12.37
N THR A 192 13.52 7.26 12.65
CA THR A 192 14.57 6.50 13.36
C THR A 192 14.15 6.00 14.74
N GLN A 193 13.24 6.71 15.44
CA GLN A 193 12.74 6.35 16.77
C GLN A 193 11.41 5.58 16.75
N THR A 194 10.75 5.47 15.59
CA THR A 194 9.39 4.88 15.51
C THR A 194 9.36 3.46 16.04
N GLY A 195 10.34 2.62 15.70
CA GLY A 195 10.43 1.26 16.25
C GLY A 195 10.49 1.23 17.78
N THR A 196 11.23 2.15 18.40
CA THR A 196 11.31 2.28 19.87
C THR A 196 9.98 2.72 20.46
N TYR A 197 9.29 3.69 19.84
CA TYR A 197 7.98 4.16 20.30
C TYR A 197 6.93 3.06 20.31
N PHE A 198 6.92 2.20 19.27
CA PHE A 198 6.08 1.01 19.23
C PHE A 198 6.41 0.06 20.39
N GLN A 199 7.69 -0.31 20.56
CA GLN A 199 8.07 -1.27 21.59
C GLN A 199 7.78 -0.77 23.00
N ASP A 200 8.12 0.48 23.31
CA ASP A 200 7.91 1.05 24.65
C ASP A 200 6.42 1.29 24.94
N GLY A 201 5.67 1.73 23.93
CA GLY A 201 4.22 1.87 24.03
C GLY A 201 3.53 0.54 24.29
N VAL A 202 3.89 -0.50 23.55
CA VAL A 202 3.35 -1.85 23.74
C VAL A 202 3.76 -2.40 25.11
N ARG A 203 5.03 -2.36 25.52
CA ARG A 203 5.44 -2.77 26.88
C ARG A 203 4.66 -2.07 27.98
N LYS A 204 4.33 -0.79 27.78
CA LYS A 204 3.64 0.03 28.77
C LYS A 204 2.15 -0.28 28.88
N TYR A 205 1.46 -0.51 27.76
CA TYR A 205 -0.01 -0.62 27.73
C TYR A 205 -0.55 -1.96 27.27
N ASP A 206 0.30 -2.92 26.90
CA ASP A 206 -0.04 -4.33 27.00
C ASP A 206 -0.50 -4.62 28.45
N SER A 207 -0.97 -5.77 28.88
CA SER A 207 -1.77 -5.93 30.13
C SER A 207 -3.05 -5.07 30.29
N ALA A 208 -3.11 -3.81 29.83
CA ALA A 208 -4.26 -2.92 29.96
C ALA A 208 -5.20 -2.98 28.76
N VAL A 209 -4.71 -3.44 27.61
CA VAL A 209 -5.46 -3.52 26.36
C VAL A 209 -5.78 -4.96 25.98
N ARG A 210 -6.77 -5.16 25.11
CA ARG A 210 -7.14 -6.45 24.48
C ARG A 210 -6.89 -6.45 22.96
N THR A 211 -6.75 -5.27 22.37
CA THR A 211 -6.57 -5.05 20.93
C THR A 211 -5.76 -3.77 20.73
N TRP A 212 -4.95 -3.73 19.68
CA TRP A 212 -4.23 -2.55 19.24
C TRP A 212 -4.86 -1.96 17.99
N ILE A 213 -5.06 -0.65 17.94
CA ILE A 213 -5.35 0.09 16.72
C ILE A 213 -4.06 0.79 16.31
N VAL A 214 -3.60 0.56 15.09
CA VAL A 214 -2.43 1.24 14.51
C VAL A 214 -2.92 2.10 13.36
N ASP A 215 -2.85 3.42 13.50
CA ASP A 215 -3.29 4.35 12.48
C ASP A 215 -2.13 4.75 11.57
N LEU A 216 -2.23 4.35 10.29
CA LEU A 216 -1.25 4.66 9.24
C LEU A 216 -1.88 5.46 8.10
N ARG A 217 -3.08 6.00 8.29
CA ARG A 217 -3.78 6.82 7.29
C ARG A 217 -2.95 8.06 6.97
N GLY A 218 -2.71 8.33 5.69
CA GLY A 218 -1.86 9.45 5.25
C GLY A 218 -0.34 9.26 5.45
N ASN A 219 0.12 8.15 6.06
CA ASN A 219 1.54 7.90 6.31
C ASN A 219 2.25 7.38 5.06
N SER A 220 3.04 8.24 4.40
CA SER A 220 3.78 7.91 3.17
C SER A 220 4.99 6.97 3.35
N GLY A 221 5.24 6.48 4.57
CA GLY A 221 6.28 5.53 4.91
C GLY A 221 7.46 6.16 5.66
N GLY A 222 8.67 5.74 5.31
CA GLY A 222 9.91 6.12 5.99
C GLY A 222 10.93 4.99 5.95
N LEU A 223 11.69 4.83 7.03
CA LEU A 223 12.75 3.85 7.14
C LEU A 223 12.20 2.42 7.24
N THR A 224 12.66 1.54 6.36
CA THR A 224 12.36 0.10 6.39
C THR A 224 12.71 -0.52 7.74
N SER A 225 13.86 -0.19 8.30
CA SER A 225 14.32 -0.73 9.59
C SER A 225 13.38 -0.39 10.75
N ALA A 226 12.78 0.80 10.72
CA ALA A 226 11.78 1.21 11.69
C ALA A 226 10.48 0.42 11.54
N ALA A 227 10.01 0.18 10.31
CA ALA A 227 8.85 -0.67 10.05
C ALA A 227 9.09 -2.13 10.48
N VAL A 228 10.26 -2.70 10.19
CA VAL A 228 10.66 -4.05 10.63
C VAL A 228 10.67 -4.15 12.15
N THR A 229 11.24 -3.15 12.84
CA THR A 229 11.27 -3.13 14.31
C THR A 229 9.88 -2.96 14.92
N ALA A 230 9.04 -2.10 14.32
CA ALA A 230 7.65 -1.90 14.73
C ALA A 230 6.83 -3.18 14.53
N LEU A 231 6.95 -3.83 13.37
CA LEU A 231 6.26 -5.09 13.05
C LEU A 231 6.69 -6.22 14.00
N GLY A 232 8.00 -6.35 14.25
CA GLY A 232 8.54 -7.32 15.21
C GLY A 232 8.00 -7.19 16.63
N THR A 233 7.41 -6.04 16.99
CA THR A 233 6.70 -5.86 18.26
C THR A 233 5.47 -6.77 18.37
N PHE A 234 4.82 -7.07 17.24
CA PHE A 234 3.63 -7.93 17.15
C PHE A 234 3.98 -9.34 16.67
N SER A 235 4.84 -9.47 15.66
CA SER A 235 5.12 -10.74 15.01
C SER A 235 6.28 -11.53 15.63
N GLY A 236 7.14 -10.85 16.41
CA GLY A 236 8.37 -11.44 16.92
C GLY A 236 9.42 -11.71 15.84
N ALA A 237 10.34 -12.62 16.15
CA ALA A 237 11.54 -12.84 15.36
C ALA A 237 11.25 -13.47 14.00
N GLY A 238 11.85 -12.93 12.94
CA GLY A 238 11.63 -13.41 11.57
C GLY A 238 12.28 -12.52 10.53
N GLU A 239 12.31 -13.02 9.30
CA GLU A 239 12.53 -12.19 8.11
C GLU A 239 11.20 -11.52 7.78
N LEU A 240 11.15 -10.19 7.89
CA LEU A 240 9.88 -9.47 7.87
C LEU A 240 9.66 -8.67 6.58
N VAL A 241 10.69 -8.55 5.76
CA VAL A 241 10.63 -7.98 4.40
C VAL A 241 11.82 -8.48 3.59
N TYR A 242 11.58 -8.68 2.29
CA TYR A 242 12.56 -9.11 1.30
C TYR A 242 12.71 -8.05 0.22
N PHE A 243 13.93 -7.79 -0.24
CA PHE A 243 14.25 -6.92 -1.37
C PHE A 243 14.83 -7.77 -2.50
N VAL A 244 14.17 -7.75 -3.65
CA VAL A 244 14.60 -8.50 -4.84
C VAL A 244 15.03 -7.52 -5.92
N ASP A 245 16.24 -7.72 -6.43
CA ASP A 245 16.80 -6.92 -7.50
C ASP A 245 16.35 -7.40 -8.89
N GLN A 246 16.92 -6.79 -9.94
CA GLN A 246 16.66 -7.19 -11.32
C GLN A 246 17.25 -8.55 -11.72
N SER A 247 18.27 -9.04 -11.00
CA SER A 247 18.88 -10.35 -11.24
C SER A 247 18.06 -11.50 -10.63
N GLY A 248 17.14 -11.17 -9.72
CA GLY A 248 16.36 -12.13 -8.94
C GLY A 248 17.01 -12.46 -7.60
N GLU A 249 18.12 -11.82 -7.24
CA GLU A 249 18.74 -11.98 -5.94
C GLU A 249 17.88 -11.32 -4.86
N SER A 250 17.57 -12.07 -3.80
CA SER A 250 16.76 -11.62 -2.67
C SER A 250 17.63 -11.39 -1.44
N SER A 251 17.46 -10.25 -0.79
CA SER A 251 18.01 -9.98 0.56
C SER A 251 16.88 -9.70 1.54
N ALA A 252 16.99 -10.18 2.78
CA ALA A 252 15.97 -10.01 3.80
C ALA A 252 16.39 -9.00 4.87
N GLN A 253 15.44 -8.23 5.41
CA GLN A 253 15.61 -7.58 6.71
C GLN A 253 14.94 -8.38 7.80
N ARG A 254 15.67 -8.55 8.89
CA ARG A 254 15.33 -9.45 9.98
C ARG A 254 15.10 -8.69 11.28
N TYR A 255 14.13 -9.16 12.06
CA TYR A 255 14.00 -8.83 13.47
C TYR A 255 14.36 -10.07 14.30
N ASP A 256 15.18 -9.90 15.33
CA ASP A 256 15.65 -11.01 16.19
C ASP A 256 15.03 -11.01 17.60
N GLY A 257 14.27 -9.96 17.94
CA GLY A 257 13.59 -9.86 19.23
C GLY A 257 12.36 -10.75 19.31
N LYS A 258 11.87 -10.97 20.53
CA LYS A 258 10.54 -11.55 20.74
C LYS A 258 9.45 -10.51 20.51
N ASP A 259 8.28 -10.99 20.14
CA ASP A 259 7.03 -10.24 20.21
C ASP A 259 6.81 -9.73 21.65
N LEU A 260 6.12 -8.60 21.75
CA LEU A 260 5.83 -7.92 23.03
C LEU A 260 4.35 -7.98 23.39
N THR A 261 3.52 -8.56 22.53
CA THR A 261 2.06 -8.68 22.67
C THR A 261 1.57 -9.87 21.86
N ASP A 262 0.61 -10.62 22.40
CA ASP A 262 -0.17 -11.66 21.72
C ASP A 262 -1.52 -11.13 21.19
N LYS A 263 -1.82 -9.85 21.45
CA LYS A 263 -3.08 -9.21 21.09
C LYS A 263 -3.09 -8.76 19.63
N PRO A 264 -4.21 -8.93 18.93
CA PRO A 264 -4.30 -8.58 17.53
C PRO A 264 -4.19 -7.06 17.31
N ALA A 265 -3.59 -6.70 16.18
CA ALA A 265 -3.58 -5.34 15.67
C ALA A 265 -4.69 -5.11 14.62
N ILE A 266 -5.33 -3.95 14.65
CA ILE A 266 -6.21 -3.43 13.60
C ILE A 266 -5.49 -2.24 12.98
N VAL A 267 -4.98 -2.41 11.77
CA VAL A 267 -4.25 -1.36 11.05
C VAL A 267 -5.23 -0.54 10.20
N LEU A 268 -5.29 0.77 10.43
CA LEU A 268 -6.07 1.70 9.62
C LEU A 268 -5.22 2.20 8.45
N MET A 269 -5.74 2.09 7.23
CA MET A 269 -5.02 2.52 6.03
C MET A 269 -5.90 3.28 5.04
N ASP A 270 -5.25 4.09 4.22
CA ASP A 270 -5.85 4.74 3.06
C ASP A 270 -4.88 4.88 1.89
N SER A 271 -5.31 5.54 0.81
CA SER A 271 -4.49 5.76 -0.38
C SER A 271 -3.23 6.60 -0.13
N GLY A 272 -3.09 7.25 1.04
CA GLY A 272 -1.88 7.95 1.45
C GLY A 272 -0.87 7.05 2.17
N SER A 273 -1.30 5.87 2.65
CA SER A 273 -0.43 4.88 3.26
C SER A 273 0.50 4.26 2.20
N ALA A 274 1.82 4.38 2.36
CA ALA A 274 2.78 3.92 1.35
C ALA A 274 4.07 3.34 1.95
N SER A 275 4.81 2.56 1.16
CA SER A 275 6.19 2.14 1.45
C SER A 275 6.33 1.43 2.81
N ALA A 276 7.06 1.98 3.78
CA ALA A 276 7.23 1.38 5.11
C ALA A 276 5.89 1.08 5.81
N SER A 277 4.84 1.88 5.59
CA SER A 277 3.48 1.61 6.08
C SER A 277 2.89 0.34 5.48
N GLU A 278 3.17 0.10 4.19
CA GLU A 278 2.74 -1.09 3.47
C GLU A 278 3.54 -2.32 3.89
N ILE A 279 4.84 -2.16 4.20
CA ILE A 279 5.66 -3.23 4.79
C ILE A 279 5.08 -3.66 6.13
N PHE A 280 4.78 -2.71 7.01
CA PHE A 280 4.19 -2.99 8.32
C PHE A 280 2.83 -3.69 8.16
N ALA A 281 1.92 -3.13 7.37
CA ALA A 281 0.58 -3.66 7.23
C ALA A 281 0.53 -5.03 6.52
N GLY A 282 1.25 -5.18 5.40
CA GLY A 282 1.38 -6.47 4.72
C GLY A 282 2.07 -7.52 5.61
N GLY A 283 2.98 -7.10 6.48
CA GLY A 283 3.58 -7.96 7.49
C GLY A 283 2.62 -8.36 8.61
N ILE A 284 1.76 -7.46 9.10
CA ILE A 284 0.69 -7.80 10.06
C ILE A 284 -0.23 -8.86 9.47
N LEU A 285 -0.60 -8.73 8.19
CA LEU A 285 -1.40 -9.73 7.48
C LEU A 285 -0.65 -11.06 7.37
N GLY A 286 0.55 -11.04 6.77
CA GLY A 286 1.33 -12.24 6.48
C GLY A 286 1.89 -12.98 7.70
N THR A 287 1.83 -12.39 8.89
CA THR A 287 2.20 -13.06 10.15
C THR A 287 0.97 -13.41 11.00
N SER A 288 -0.24 -13.18 10.48
CA SER A 288 -1.51 -13.35 11.21
C SER A 288 -1.54 -12.64 12.57
N SER A 289 -0.83 -11.51 12.68
CA SER A 289 -0.77 -10.70 13.90
C SER A 289 -1.94 -9.72 14.02
N GLY A 290 -2.86 -9.71 13.06
CA GLY A 290 -3.95 -8.76 13.00
C GLY A 290 -4.58 -8.60 11.63
N ILE A 291 -5.36 -7.54 11.46
CA ILE A 291 -6.10 -7.21 10.24
C ILE A 291 -5.81 -5.80 9.75
N VAL A 292 -6.10 -5.56 8.48
CA VAL A 292 -6.04 -4.23 7.87
C VAL A 292 -7.45 -3.81 7.46
N ILE A 293 -7.85 -2.58 7.80
CA ILE A 293 -9.15 -2.02 7.41
C ILE A 293 -9.02 -0.61 6.84
N GLY A 294 -10.02 -0.20 6.05
CA GLY A 294 -10.05 1.11 5.39
C GLY A 294 -10.06 0.94 3.87
N THR A 295 -9.26 1.72 3.15
CA THR A 295 -9.14 1.57 1.69
C THR A 295 -7.80 0.99 1.30
N ARG A 296 -7.69 0.53 0.05
CA ARG A 296 -6.42 0.13 -0.56
C ARG A 296 -5.38 1.24 -0.40
N SER A 297 -4.14 0.81 -0.12
CA SER A 297 -2.99 1.71 0.02
C SER A 297 -2.43 2.19 -1.30
N TYR A 298 -1.35 2.95 -1.24
CA TYR A 298 -0.77 3.62 -2.39
C TYR A 298 -0.19 2.67 -3.46
N GLY A 299 0.45 1.57 -3.05
CA GLY A 299 1.05 0.59 -3.95
C GLY A 299 2.47 0.92 -4.38
N LYS A 300 3.35 1.40 -3.47
CA LYS A 300 4.71 1.77 -3.87
C LYS A 300 5.55 0.53 -4.14
N GLY A 301 5.63 -0.42 -3.21
CA GLY A 301 6.29 -1.72 -3.38
C GLY A 301 7.75 -1.76 -3.85
N VAL A 302 8.40 -0.62 -4.05
CA VAL A 302 9.75 -0.51 -4.60
C VAL A 302 10.67 0.39 -3.77
N ALA A 303 11.96 0.14 -3.85
CA ALA A 303 13.01 0.92 -3.20
C ALA A 303 14.03 1.46 -4.21
N GLN A 304 14.52 2.66 -3.93
CA GLN A 304 15.44 3.38 -4.79
C GLN A 304 16.88 3.26 -4.27
N VAL A 305 17.83 3.18 -5.19
CA VAL A 305 19.26 3.40 -4.96
C VAL A 305 19.64 4.71 -5.60
N LEU A 306 20.43 5.50 -4.90
CA LEU A 306 21.00 6.74 -5.40
C LEU A 306 22.41 6.47 -5.93
N PHE A 307 22.60 6.73 -7.22
CA PHE A 307 23.91 6.74 -7.86
C PHE A 307 24.40 8.17 -7.95
N ASP A 308 25.64 8.40 -7.51
CA ASP A 308 26.34 9.69 -7.56
C ASP A 308 27.84 9.46 -7.75
N GLU A 309 28.65 10.52 -7.66
CA GLU A 309 30.10 10.44 -7.83
C GLU A 309 30.80 9.48 -6.83
N SER A 310 30.18 9.13 -5.71
CA SER A 310 30.76 8.24 -4.70
C SER A 310 30.73 6.77 -5.12
N ASN A 311 29.78 6.38 -5.98
CA ASN A 311 29.51 4.99 -6.32
C ASN A 311 29.32 4.73 -7.82
N CYS A 312 29.32 5.77 -8.66
CA CYS A 312 29.17 5.68 -10.10
C CYS A 312 30.19 6.58 -10.82
N PRO A 313 31.12 6.02 -11.62
CA PRO A 313 32.17 6.80 -12.26
C PRO A 313 31.69 7.72 -13.40
N TYR A 314 30.43 7.58 -13.81
CA TYR A 314 29.81 8.43 -14.85
C TYR A 314 29.30 9.77 -14.31
N LEU A 315 29.21 9.92 -12.98
CA LEU A 315 28.56 11.05 -12.33
C LEU A 315 29.58 11.97 -11.67
N HIS A 316 29.35 13.27 -11.78
CA HIS A 316 30.21 14.37 -11.36
C HIS A 316 29.35 15.51 -10.80
N GLY A 317 29.04 15.45 -9.50
CA GLY A 317 28.14 16.40 -8.83
C GLY A 317 26.65 16.22 -9.15
N ASP A 318 26.30 15.49 -10.21
CA ASP A 318 24.95 15.04 -10.57
C ASP A 318 24.63 13.63 -10.00
N ALA A 319 23.37 13.21 -10.10
CA ALA A 319 22.92 11.94 -9.55
C ALA A 319 21.83 11.26 -10.38
N VAL A 320 21.78 9.93 -10.32
CA VAL A 320 20.66 9.13 -10.84
C VAL A 320 20.03 8.36 -9.70
N LYS A 321 18.76 8.62 -9.43
CA LYS A 321 17.96 7.79 -8.52
C LYS A 321 17.27 6.70 -9.33
N VAL A 322 17.51 5.44 -8.98
CA VAL A 322 16.99 4.28 -9.72
C VAL A 322 16.16 3.41 -8.79
N THR A 323 14.94 3.06 -9.20
CA THR A 323 14.22 1.95 -8.56
C THR A 323 14.95 0.64 -8.80
N ALA A 324 15.65 0.16 -7.78
CA ALA A 324 16.56 -0.97 -7.90
C ALA A 324 16.03 -2.26 -7.29
N TYR A 325 15.08 -2.15 -6.36
CA TYR A 325 14.50 -3.30 -5.67
C TYR A 325 12.99 -3.24 -5.66
N ARG A 326 12.38 -4.41 -5.73
CA ARG A 326 10.99 -4.65 -5.37
C ARG A 326 10.98 -5.33 -4.02
N PHE A 327 10.14 -4.85 -3.10
CA PHE A 327 10.02 -5.50 -1.80
C PHE A 327 8.81 -6.42 -1.71
N TYR A 328 8.97 -7.48 -0.92
CA TYR A 328 7.93 -8.44 -0.58
C TYR A 328 7.79 -8.48 0.95
N CYS A 329 6.57 -8.48 1.44
CA CYS A 329 6.22 -8.54 2.86
C CYS A 329 6.51 -9.93 3.44
N ALA A 330 6.35 -10.07 4.76
CA ALA A 330 6.58 -11.34 5.47
C ALA A 330 5.76 -12.53 4.89
N GLY A 331 4.57 -12.28 4.33
CA GLY A 331 3.76 -13.28 3.62
C GLY A 331 4.24 -13.62 2.21
N GLY A 332 5.36 -13.07 1.76
CA GLY A 332 5.94 -13.30 0.44
C GLY A 332 5.24 -12.55 -0.70
N ASN A 333 4.22 -11.75 -0.42
CA ASN A 333 3.54 -10.90 -1.41
C ASN A 333 4.20 -9.52 -1.57
N THR A 334 4.14 -8.93 -2.76
CA THR A 334 4.53 -7.53 -2.99
C THR A 334 3.32 -6.59 -3.01
N THR A 335 3.56 -5.34 -2.61
CA THR A 335 2.58 -4.25 -2.72
C THR A 335 2.83 -3.37 -3.95
N ASP A 336 3.82 -3.67 -4.79
CA ASP A 336 4.18 -2.90 -5.98
C ASP A 336 3.00 -2.81 -6.94
N ARG A 337 2.51 -1.59 -7.17
CA ARG A 337 1.32 -1.22 -7.95
C ARG A 337 -0.01 -1.68 -7.37
N ILE A 338 -0.04 -2.73 -6.55
CA ILE A 338 -1.26 -3.31 -5.98
C ILE A 338 -1.73 -2.55 -4.73
N GLY A 339 -0.79 -2.15 -3.89
CA GLY A 339 -1.05 -1.79 -2.50
C GLY A 339 -1.37 -3.00 -1.62
N VAL A 340 -1.55 -2.74 -0.33
CA VAL A 340 -2.17 -3.65 0.61
C VAL A 340 -3.68 -3.57 0.40
N ILE A 341 -4.28 -4.71 0.06
CA ILE A 341 -5.74 -4.83 0.00
C ILE A 341 -6.22 -5.10 1.43
N PRO A 342 -7.09 -4.26 1.99
CA PRO A 342 -7.53 -4.42 3.38
C PRO A 342 -8.36 -5.70 3.52
N THR A 343 -8.22 -6.37 4.68
CA THR A 343 -9.10 -7.47 5.12
C THR A 343 -10.56 -7.05 5.06
N LEU A 344 -10.86 -5.82 5.51
CA LEU A 344 -12.17 -5.21 5.34
C LEU A 344 -12.05 -3.89 4.58
N PHE A 345 -12.54 -3.88 3.34
CA PHE A 345 -12.65 -2.64 2.57
C PHE A 345 -13.81 -1.79 3.11
N LEU A 346 -13.46 -0.66 3.74
CA LEU A 346 -14.41 0.24 4.39
C LEU A 346 -14.30 1.66 3.82
N PRO A 347 -15.41 2.40 3.69
CA PRO A 347 -15.35 3.83 3.43
C PRO A 347 -14.53 4.53 4.51
N GLN A 348 -13.66 5.46 4.11
CA GLN A 348 -12.72 6.12 5.03
C GLN A 348 -13.39 6.80 6.22
N ALA A 349 -14.60 7.36 6.01
CA ALA A 349 -15.40 7.97 7.07
C ALA A 349 -15.86 6.99 8.17
N GLN A 350 -15.84 5.68 7.89
CA GLN A 350 -16.27 4.63 8.82
C GLN A 350 -15.10 3.88 9.45
N ALA A 351 -13.87 3.99 8.92
CA ALA A 351 -12.74 3.15 9.32
C ALA A 351 -12.43 3.23 10.83
N ALA A 352 -12.36 4.45 11.40
CA ALA A 352 -12.05 4.63 12.82
C ALA A 352 -13.17 4.08 13.73
N ALA A 353 -14.44 4.32 13.39
CA ALA A 353 -15.57 3.79 14.13
C ALA A 353 -15.62 2.25 14.04
N ALA A 354 -15.34 1.69 12.86
CA ALA A 354 -15.27 0.25 12.67
C ALA A 354 -14.14 -0.40 13.48
N ALA A 355 -12.95 0.20 13.53
CA ALA A 355 -11.86 -0.29 14.39
C ALA A 355 -12.28 -0.33 15.86
N ARG A 356 -12.98 0.71 16.33
CA ARG A 356 -13.50 0.76 17.71
C ARG A 356 -14.54 -0.33 17.96
N LEU A 357 -15.44 -0.59 17.02
CA LEU A 357 -16.40 -1.69 17.12
C LEU A 357 -15.72 -3.06 17.17
N LEU A 358 -14.75 -3.31 16.28
CA LEU A 358 -14.01 -4.58 16.20
C LEU A 358 -13.11 -4.82 17.42
N SER A 359 -12.73 -3.74 18.11
CA SER A 359 -12.00 -3.81 19.38
C SER A 359 -12.92 -4.10 20.58
N GLY A 360 -14.16 -4.57 20.38
CA GLY A 360 -15.10 -4.87 21.48
C GLY A 360 -14.68 -6.08 22.32
N GLU A 361 -15.56 -6.49 23.24
CA GLU A 361 -15.41 -7.72 24.04
C GLU A 361 -16.73 -8.49 24.07
N LYS A 362 -16.71 -9.74 24.54
CA LYS A 362 -17.95 -10.50 24.81
C LYS A 362 -18.79 -9.74 25.84
N THR A 363 -20.07 -9.57 25.57
CA THR A 363 -21.02 -8.92 26.50
C THR A 363 -21.18 -9.74 27.77
N LYS A 364 -20.95 -9.13 28.94
CA LYS A 364 -20.92 -9.82 30.25
C LYS A 364 -22.31 -10.06 30.86
N ASP A 365 -23.32 -9.38 30.36
CA ASP A 365 -24.70 -9.37 30.85
C ASP A 365 -25.65 -10.30 30.07
N GLY A 366 -25.11 -11.12 29.16
CA GLY A 366 -25.90 -11.96 28.26
C GLY A 366 -26.40 -11.24 27.01
N GLY A 367 -25.99 -9.98 26.79
CA GLY A 367 -26.26 -9.22 25.59
C GLY A 367 -25.85 -9.91 24.28
N ALA A 368 -26.30 -9.33 23.17
CA ALA A 368 -25.98 -9.83 21.85
C ALA A 368 -24.63 -9.29 21.37
N TYR A 369 -23.77 -10.18 20.86
CA TYR A 369 -22.52 -9.80 20.21
C TYR A 369 -22.31 -10.57 18.90
N LEU A 370 -21.50 -10.00 18.01
CA LEU A 370 -20.90 -10.74 16.91
C LEU A 370 -19.49 -11.16 17.30
N HIS A 371 -19.14 -12.39 16.96
CA HIS A 371 -17.78 -12.91 17.01
C HIS A 371 -17.33 -13.15 15.56
N LEU A 372 -16.23 -12.52 15.17
CA LEU A 372 -15.62 -12.62 13.84
C LEU A 372 -14.22 -13.20 14.00
N VAL A 373 -13.87 -14.21 13.20
CA VAL A 373 -12.47 -14.64 13.05
C VAL A 373 -11.99 -14.13 11.71
N LEU A 374 -11.05 -13.20 11.73
CA LEU A 374 -10.49 -12.52 10.55
C LEU A 374 -8.97 -12.64 10.59
N ASN A 375 -8.36 -13.13 9.51
CA ASN A 375 -6.93 -13.45 9.47
C ASN A 375 -6.44 -14.24 10.72
N GLY A 376 -7.24 -15.25 11.14
CA GLY A 376 -6.94 -16.09 12.30
C GLY A 376 -7.12 -15.43 13.68
N CYS A 377 -7.54 -14.16 13.75
CA CYS A 377 -7.71 -13.41 14.99
C CYS A 377 -9.18 -13.24 15.38
N ASP A 378 -9.51 -13.42 16.66
CA ASP A 378 -10.84 -13.18 17.22
C ASP A 378 -11.15 -11.68 17.42
N PHE A 379 -12.28 -11.22 16.88
CA PHE A 379 -12.83 -9.88 17.08
C PHE A 379 -14.28 -9.95 17.56
N TYR A 380 -14.67 -9.04 18.44
CA TYR A 380 -15.99 -9.01 19.05
C TYR A 380 -16.65 -7.65 18.85
N ILE A 381 -17.94 -7.65 18.49
CA ILE A 381 -18.74 -6.43 18.35
C ILE A 381 -19.97 -6.54 19.25
N ASP A 382 -20.10 -5.63 20.21
CA ASP A 382 -21.33 -5.44 21.00
C ASP A 382 -22.43 -4.86 20.09
N ILE A 383 -23.47 -5.66 19.81
CA ILE A 383 -24.49 -5.28 18.83
C ILE A 383 -25.41 -4.17 19.32
N PRO A 384 -25.97 -4.21 20.55
CA PRO A 384 -26.75 -3.10 21.09
C PRO A 384 -25.99 -1.77 21.03
N ALA A 385 -24.75 -1.72 21.53
CA ALA A 385 -23.94 -0.50 21.53
C ALA A 385 -23.61 -0.02 20.11
N ALA A 386 -23.29 -0.95 19.20
CA ALA A 386 -23.01 -0.64 17.81
C ALA A 386 -24.21 -0.03 17.09
N LYS A 387 -25.42 -0.56 17.30
CA LYS A 387 -26.65 -0.03 16.68
C LYS A 387 -27.01 1.38 17.17
N GLU A 388 -26.76 1.66 18.44
CA GLU A 388 -27.07 2.98 19.02
C GLU A 388 -26.09 4.06 18.54
N SER A 389 -24.80 3.74 18.52
CA SER A 389 -23.75 4.76 18.38
C SER A 389 -22.98 4.72 17.05
N SER A 390 -23.03 3.62 16.30
CA SER A 390 -22.15 3.38 15.15
C SER A 390 -22.79 2.47 14.08
N SER A 391 -24.10 2.60 13.87
CA SER A 391 -24.86 1.72 12.97
C SER A 391 -24.31 1.70 11.53
N THR A 392 -23.80 2.83 11.03
CA THR A 392 -23.20 2.90 9.68
C THR A 392 -21.87 2.16 9.59
N ALA A 393 -21.07 2.17 10.66
CA ALA A 393 -19.82 1.41 10.73
C ALA A 393 -20.09 -0.09 10.85
N LEU A 394 -21.10 -0.47 11.63
CA LEU A 394 -21.57 -1.85 11.71
C LEU A 394 -22.04 -2.37 10.33
N GLU A 395 -22.85 -1.58 9.62
CA GLU A 395 -23.28 -1.94 8.27
C GLU A 395 -22.08 -2.06 7.31
N ALA A 396 -21.10 -1.15 7.41
CA ALA A 396 -19.90 -1.20 6.59
C ALA A 396 -19.07 -2.47 6.84
N ILE A 397 -18.86 -2.86 8.10
CA ILE A 397 -18.19 -4.12 8.47
C ILE A 397 -18.93 -5.31 7.84
N LEU A 398 -20.23 -5.43 8.09
CA LEU A 398 -21.04 -6.55 7.59
C LEU A 398 -21.13 -6.58 6.06
N THR A 399 -20.97 -5.44 5.39
CA THR A 399 -20.91 -5.32 3.92
C THR A 399 -19.57 -5.79 3.37
N ALA A 400 -18.49 -5.65 4.14
CA ALA A 400 -17.13 -5.97 3.73
C ALA A 400 -16.74 -7.44 3.99
N LEU A 401 -17.55 -8.19 4.74
CA LEU A 401 -17.30 -9.62 5.00
C LEU A 401 -17.37 -10.44 3.70
N THR A 402 -16.39 -11.32 3.53
CA THR A 402 -16.39 -12.32 2.45
C THR A 402 -17.38 -13.44 2.79
N PRO A 403 -17.85 -14.22 1.79
CA PRO A 403 -18.69 -15.38 2.05
C PRO A 403 -18.02 -16.47 2.90
N SER A 404 -16.69 -16.53 2.92
CA SER A 404 -15.90 -17.48 3.72
C SER A 404 -15.60 -16.99 5.14
N ALA A 405 -15.94 -15.73 5.47
CA ALA A 405 -15.71 -15.18 6.80
C ALA A 405 -16.35 -16.08 7.88
N VAL A 406 -15.57 -16.41 8.91
CA VAL A 406 -16.06 -17.17 10.05
C VAL A 406 -16.71 -16.20 11.02
N LEU A 407 -18.03 -16.27 11.14
CA LEU A 407 -18.79 -15.43 12.07
C LEU A 407 -19.84 -16.19 12.87
N CYS A 408 -19.98 -15.79 14.13
CA CYS A 408 -20.95 -16.33 15.07
C CYS A 408 -21.76 -15.20 15.72
N TRP A 409 -23.04 -15.47 15.97
CA TRP A 409 -23.84 -14.67 16.89
C TRP A 409 -23.74 -15.24 18.29
N GLY A 410 -23.29 -14.39 19.22
CA GLY A 410 -23.25 -14.69 20.64
C GLY A 410 -24.41 -14.05 21.39
N GLU A 411 -25.06 -14.81 22.26
CA GLU A 411 -26.11 -14.29 23.16
C GLU A 411 -26.30 -15.26 24.34
N ASN A 412 -26.52 -14.74 25.55
CA ASN A 412 -26.71 -15.57 26.76
C ASN A 412 -25.64 -16.66 26.98
N GLY A 413 -24.40 -16.39 26.55
CA GLY A 413 -23.25 -17.30 26.69
C GLY A 413 -23.16 -18.43 25.66
N GLY A 414 -24.10 -18.52 24.71
CA GLY A 414 -24.02 -19.44 23.57
C GLY A 414 -23.61 -18.73 22.28
N GLU A 415 -22.89 -19.42 21.39
CA GLU A 415 -22.55 -18.93 20.05
C GLU A 415 -23.19 -19.80 18.97
N THR A 416 -23.72 -19.17 17.92
CA THR A 416 -24.30 -19.84 16.75
C THR A 416 -23.69 -19.28 15.48
N ALA A 417 -23.12 -20.15 14.63
CA ALA A 417 -22.55 -19.74 13.35
C ALA A 417 -23.61 -19.08 12.45
N LEU A 418 -23.23 -18.01 11.77
CA LEU A 418 -24.06 -17.28 10.81
C LEU A 418 -23.36 -17.18 9.46
N THR A 419 -24.13 -17.03 8.39
CA THR A 419 -23.63 -16.45 7.14
C THR A 419 -23.62 -14.91 7.24
N PRO A 420 -22.83 -14.20 6.41
CA PRO A 420 -22.85 -12.74 6.37
C PRO A 420 -24.27 -12.18 6.14
N ALA A 421 -25.05 -12.79 5.25
CA ALA A 421 -26.43 -12.41 4.99
C ALA A 421 -27.33 -12.54 6.24
N GLN A 422 -27.21 -13.65 6.98
CA GLN A 422 -27.95 -13.85 8.23
C GLN A 422 -27.55 -12.84 9.31
N ALA A 423 -26.26 -12.50 9.42
CA ALA A 423 -25.79 -11.50 10.35
C ALA A 423 -26.32 -10.10 10.02
N ARG A 424 -26.39 -9.73 8.73
CA ARG A 424 -27.01 -8.49 8.26
C ARG A 424 -28.48 -8.41 8.67
N GLU A 425 -29.26 -9.44 8.40
CA GLU A 425 -30.68 -9.50 8.79
C GLU A 425 -30.85 -9.38 10.31
N LYS A 426 -30.05 -10.11 11.09
CA LYS A 426 -30.10 -10.07 12.57
C LYS A 426 -29.69 -8.70 13.12
N CYS A 427 -28.83 -7.99 12.40
CA CYS A 427 -28.48 -6.61 12.69
C CYS A 427 -29.50 -5.58 12.17
N GLY A 428 -30.57 -5.99 11.48
CA GLY A 428 -31.63 -5.10 10.99
C GLY A 428 -31.32 -4.44 9.65
N PHE A 429 -30.32 -4.94 8.92
CA PHE A 429 -30.00 -4.52 7.56
C PHE A 429 -30.60 -5.50 6.54
N ALA A 430 -30.64 -5.09 5.26
CA ALA A 430 -31.02 -6.00 4.19
C ALA A 430 -30.02 -7.16 4.08
N ALA A 431 -30.53 -8.39 3.92
CA ALA A 431 -29.72 -9.60 3.76
C ALA A 431 -28.73 -9.46 2.60
N ALA A 432 -29.24 -8.98 1.46
CA ALA A 432 -28.44 -8.65 0.30
C ALA A 432 -27.65 -7.35 0.54
N SER A 433 -26.38 -7.40 0.17
CA SER A 433 -25.50 -6.25 0.09
C SER A 433 -25.65 -5.55 -1.26
N ALA A 434 -25.33 -4.25 -1.31
CA ALA A 434 -25.19 -3.53 -2.58
C ALA A 434 -24.04 -4.05 -3.45
N LEU A 435 -23.18 -4.91 -2.88
CA LEU A 435 -22.11 -5.61 -3.58
C LEU A 435 -22.55 -6.90 -4.27
N ASP A 436 -23.70 -7.45 -3.91
CA ASP A 436 -24.12 -8.75 -4.40
C ASP A 436 -24.56 -8.68 -5.86
N PHE A 437 -24.28 -9.75 -6.60
CA PHE A 437 -24.72 -9.90 -7.98
C PHE A 437 -25.96 -10.79 -8.07
N THR A 438 -26.96 -10.28 -8.78
CA THR A 438 -28.28 -10.95 -8.93
C THR A 438 -28.24 -12.24 -9.73
N ASP A 439 -27.16 -12.50 -10.47
CA ASP A 439 -26.98 -13.62 -11.38
C ASP A 439 -25.86 -14.60 -10.96
N VAL A 440 -25.32 -14.46 -9.75
CA VAL A 440 -24.18 -15.27 -9.28
C VAL A 440 -24.60 -16.40 -8.34
N ALA A 441 -25.75 -16.32 -7.68
CA ALA A 441 -26.16 -17.30 -6.67
C ALA A 441 -26.22 -18.76 -7.15
N GLY A 442 -26.41 -19.00 -8.47
CA GLY A 442 -26.41 -20.33 -9.07
C GLY A 442 -25.07 -20.78 -9.65
N SER A 443 -24.04 -19.94 -9.62
CA SER A 443 -22.71 -20.25 -10.13
C SER A 443 -21.93 -21.10 -9.12
N GLU A 444 -21.15 -22.06 -9.61
CA GLU A 444 -20.19 -22.80 -8.77
C GLU A 444 -19.09 -21.89 -8.20
N TYR A 445 -18.86 -20.72 -8.83
CA TYR A 445 -17.84 -19.73 -8.45
C TYR A 445 -18.39 -18.58 -7.60
N ALA A 446 -19.58 -18.73 -7.02
CA ALA A 446 -20.26 -17.64 -6.33
C ALA A 446 -19.46 -17.09 -5.15
N GLY A 447 -18.78 -17.97 -4.40
CA GLY A 447 -17.96 -17.57 -3.24
C GLY A 447 -16.82 -16.65 -3.64
N GLU A 448 -16.04 -17.04 -4.64
CA GLU A 448 -14.88 -16.30 -5.12
C GLU A 448 -15.27 -14.98 -5.79
N ILE A 449 -16.33 -14.98 -6.60
CA ILE A 449 -16.82 -13.76 -7.25
C ILE A 449 -17.24 -12.73 -6.18
N ASN A 450 -17.99 -13.18 -5.16
CA ASN A 450 -18.44 -12.30 -4.08
C ASN A 450 -17.30 -11.87 -3.16
N ALA A 451 -16.28 -12.71 -2.94
CA ALA A 451 -15.07 -12.33 -2.21
C ALA A 451 -14.31 -11.21 -2.93
N LEU A 452 -14.09 -11.34 -4.24
CA LEU A 452 -13.47 -10.27 -5.03
C LEU A 452 -14.33 -8.99 -5.04
N ALA A 453 -15.66 -9.10 -4.99
CA ALA A 453 -16.54 -7.93 -4.91
C ALA A 453 -16.42 -7.21 -3.55
N ALA A 454 -16.33 -7.98 -2.45
CA ALA A 454 -16.07 -7.47 -1.09
C ALA A 454 -14.75 -6.69 -1.03
N SER A 455 -13.69 -7.20 -1.66
CA SER A 455 -12.39 -6.54 -1.78
C SER A 455 -12.34 -5.43 -2.85
N ARG A 456 -13.46 -5.12 -3.53
CA ARG A 456 -13.58 -4.14 -4.62
C ARG A 456 -12.67 -4.40 -5.83
N ILE A 457 -12.30 -5.67 -6.04
CA ILE A 457 -11.50 -6.13 -7.18
C ILE A 457 -12.38 -6.36 -8.41
N VAL A 458 -13.60 -6.88 -8.23
CA VAL A 458 -14.57 -7.03 -9.32
C VAL A 458 -15.79 -6.15 -9.11
N LEU A 459 -16.28 -5.59 -10.21
CA LEU A 459 -17.49 -4.80 -10.25
C LEU A 459 -18.42 -5.40 -11.30
N GLY A 460 -19.70 -5.45 -10.97
CA GLY A 460 -20.76 -5.84 -11.90
C GLY A 460 -21.26 -4.66 -12.69
N ASN A 461 -22.02 -4.95 -13.75
CA ASN A 461 -22.73 -3.94 -14.51
C ASN A 461 -24.23 -4.06 -14.20
N GLN A 462 -24.82 -2.99 -13.66
CA GLN A 462 -26.23 -2.94 -13.26
C GLN A 462 -26.64 -4.11 -12.33
N GLY A 463 -25.78 -4.48 -11.38
CA GLY A 463 -26.03 -5.55 -10.41
C GLY A 463 -25.91 -6.97 -10.97
N LYS A 464 -25.27 -7.14 -12.14
CA LYS A 464 -24.98 -8.44 -12.75
C LYS A 464 -23.49 -8.62 -13.01
N PHE A 465 -22.99 -9.84 -12.79
CA PHE A 465 -21.61 -10.22 -13.07
C PHE A 465 -21.45 -10.98 -14.39
N ARG A 466 -22.45 -11.79 -14.77
CA ARG A 466 -22.46 -12.68 -15.95
C ARG A 466 -21.36 -13.76 -15.93
N PRO A 467 -21.42 -14.71 -15.00
CA PRO A 467 -20.36 -15.71 -14.82
C PRO A 467 -20.16 -16.63 -16.03
N ASP A 468 -21.21 -16.87 -16.82
CA ASP A 468 -21.18 -17.80 -17.97
C ASP A 468 -20.75 -17.15 -19.28
N ASP A 469 -20.52 -15.84 -19.30
CA ASP A 469 -20.05 -15.13 -20.50
C ASP A 469 -18.59 -15.51 -20.78
N THR A 470 -18.25 -15.75 -22.05
CA THR A 470 -16.85 -15.86 -22.49
C THR A 470 -16.16 -14.49 -22.45
N MET A 471 -14.88 -14.45 -22.13
CA MET A 471 -14.13 -13.19 -22.11
C MET A 471 -13.26 -12.98 -23.35
N THR A 472 -13.22 -11.73 -23.82
CA THR A 472 -12.21 -11.25 -24.78
C THR A 472 -10.87 -11.00 -24.10
N ARG A 473 -9.80 -10.91 -24.90
CA ARG A 473 -8.46 -10.54 -24.40
C ARG A 473 -8.43 -9.19 -23.69
N ALA A 474 -9.18 -8.21 -24.19
CA ALA A 474 -9.33 -6.91 -23.55
C ALA A 474 -10.02 -6.98 -22.18
N GLU A 475 -11.09 -7.77 -22.05
CA GLU A 475 -11.82 -7.94 -20.80
C GLU A 475 -10.98 -8.64 -19.72
N VAL A 476 -10.16 -9.62 -20.11
CA VAL A 476 -9.22 -10.26 -19.17
C VAL A 476 -8.18 -9.24 -18.68
N CYS A 477 -7.59 -8.44 -19.57
CA CYS A 477 -6.69 -7.37 -19.14
C CYS A 477 -7.36 -6.39 -18.18
N ALA A 478 -8.61 -6.00 -18.45
CA ALA A 478 -9.35 -5.09 -17.58
C ALA A 478 -9.62 -5.70 -16.20
N LEU A 479 -9.97 -6.99 -16.13
CA LEU A 479 -10.16 -7.73 -14.87
C LEU A 479 -8.88 -7.73 -14.03
N LEU A 480 -7.75 -8.11 -14.62
CA LEU A 480 -6.47 -8.21 -13.91
C LEU A 480 -5.91 -6.83 -13.56
N ALA A 481 -6.01 -5.85 -14.45
CA ALA A 481 -5.62 -4.47 -14.20
C ALA A 481 -6.37 -3.86 -13.01
N GLN A 482 -7.68 -4.18 -12.86
CA GLN A 482 -8.46 -3.74 -11.71
C GLN A 482 -7.96 -4.36 -10.40
N ALA A 483 -7.56 -5.64 -10.41
CA ALA A 483 -6.96 -6.29 -9.25
C ALA A 483 -5.65 -5.61 -8.83
N LEU A 484 -4.86 -5.16 -9.80
CA LEU A 484 -3.57 -4.51 -9.61
C LEU A 484 -3.65 -2.98 -9.48
N ASP A 485 -4.83 -2.38 -9.52
CA ASP A 485 -5.04 -0.92 -9.64
C ASP A 485 -4.14 -0.24 -10.70
N LEU A 486 -3.92 -0.93 -11.83
CA LEU A 486 -2.91 -0.58 -12.82
C LEU A 486 -3.54 -0.03 -14.11
N TYR A 487 -3.28 1.23 -14.44
CA TYR A 487 -3.80 1.87 -15.65
C TYR A 487 -2.79 2.82 -16.27
N TRP A 488 -2.61 2.75 -17.60
CA TRP A 488 -1.67 3.62 -18.30
C TRP A 488 -2.28 4.33 -19.51
N LEU A 489 -2.34 5.66 -19.43
CA LEU A 489 -3.03 6.51 -20.40
C LEU A 489 -2.19 6.95 -21.62
N ALA A 490 -0.96 6.44 -21.81
CA ALA A 490 -0.14 6.81 -22.96
C ALA A 490 -0.50 6.01 -24.23
N ASP A 491 0.11 6.43 -25.35
CA ASP A 491 -0.03 5.75 -26.64
C ASP A 491 0.49 4.31 -26.54
N GLY A 492 -0.22 3.39 -27.19
CA GLY A 492 -0.16 1.97 -26.85
C GLY A 492 1.00 1.19 -27.46
N TYR A 493 1.30 0.04 -26.83
CA TYR A 493 2.28 -0.94 -27.31
C TYR A 493 1.90 -1.65 -28.62
N PHE A 494 0.62 -1.58 -28.98
CA PHE A 494 0.05 -2.36 -30.06
C PHE A 494 -0.69 -1.46 -31.04
N THR A 495 -0.51 -1.74 -32.33
CA THR A 495 -1.05 -0.96 -33.44
C THR A 495 -2.58 -1.02 -33.56
N ASP A 496 -3.22 -2.01 -32.95
CA ASP A 496 -4.67 -2.24 -32.94
C ASP A 496 -5.34 -1.89 -31.59
N VAL A 497 -4.60 -1.26 -30.68
CA VAL A 497 -5.11 -0.75 -29.40
C VAL A 497 -5.17 0.77 -29.48
N ALA A 498 -6.30 1.29 -29.97
CA ALA A 498 -6.51 2.73 -30.06
C ALA A 498 -6.66 3.34 -28.65
N LYS A 499 -5.98 4.46 -28.39
CA LYS A 499 -5.93 5.17 -27.09
C LYS A 499 -7.30 5.42 -26.45
N GLU A 500 -8.30 5.76 -27.26
CA GLU A 500 -9.67 6.06 -26.82
C GLU A 500 -10.50 4.82 -26.46
N SER A 501 -9.97 3.62 -26.68
CA SER A 501 -10.67 2.38 -26.35
C SER A 501 -10.74 2.21 -24.83
N TRP A 502 -11.90 1.78 -24.32
CA TRP A 502 -12.12 1.61 -22.87
C TRP A 502 -11.09 0.68 -22.20
N TYR A 503 -10.53 -0.28 -22.94
CA TYR A 503 -9.55 -1.25 -22.47
C TYR A 503 -8.09 -0.80 -22.66
N ALA A 504 -7.83 0.26 -23.44
CA ALA A 504 -6.47 0.67 -23.78
C ALA A 504 -5.61 0.92 -22.53
N PRO A 505 -6.12 1.58 -21.46
CA PRO A 505 -5.30 1.81 -20.27
C PRO A 505 -4.86 0.53 -19.58
N SER A 506 -5.74 -0.48 -19.51
CA SER A 506 -5.45 -1.78 -18.89
C SER A 506 -4.51 -2.60 -19.76
N VAL A 507 -4.76 -2.69 -21.08
CA VAL A 507 -3.91 -3.45 -22.00
C VAL A 507 -2.49 -2.87 -22.04
N ASN A 508 -2.37 -1.54 -22.15
CA ASN A 508 -1.06 -0.88 -22.20
C ASN A 508 -0.31 -1.08 -20.90
N ALA A 509 -0.96 -0.91 -19.76
CA ALA A 509 -0.32 -1.10 -18.46
C ALA A 509 0.14 -2.55 -18.26
N MET A 510 -0.68 -3.52 -18.64
CA MET A 510 -0.33 -4.94 -18.50
C MET A 510 0.79 -5.38 -19.42
N ALA A 511 0.86 -4.80 -20.62
CA ALA A 511 1.97 -5.04 -21.54
C ALA A 511 3.26 -4.39 -21.05
N ALA A 512 3.16 -3.21 -20.43
CA ALA A 512 4.31 -2.46 -19.90
C ALA A 512 5.10 -3.26 -18.87
N ILE A 513 4.39 -3.92 -17.97
CA ILE A 513 4.99 -4.74 -16.91
C ILE A 513 5.18 -6.20 -17.34
N GLY A 514 4.96 -6.52 -18.62
CA GLY A 514 5.25 -7.82 -19.19
C GLY A 514 4.28 -8.96 -18.83
N LEU A 515 3.13 -8.67 -18.21
CA LEU A 515 2.15 -9.71 -17.88
C LEU A 515 1.41 -10.24 -19.11
N VAL A 516 1.18 -9.38 -20.12
CA VAL A 516 0.54 -9.77 -21.39
C VAL A 516 1.44 -9.52 -22.60
N SER A 517 1.28 -10.37 -23.61
CA SER A 517 1.95 -10.25 -24.90
C SER A 517 0.94 -10.17 -26.04
N GLY A 518 1.35 -9.54 -27.14
CA GLY A 518 0.57 -9.48 -28.37
C GLY A 518 0.53 -10.81 -29.12
N VAL A 519 -0.30 -10.87 -30.16
CA VAL A 519 -0.48 -12.04 -31.03
C VAL A 519 0.51 -12.08 -32.20
N GLY A 520 1.47 -11.15 -32.23
CA GLY A 520 2.45 -10.98 -33.31
C GLY A 520 2.11 -9.83 -34.25
N GLY A 521 3.08 -9.43 -35.08
CA GLY A 521 2.91 -8.33 -36.06
C GLY A 521 2.59 -6.96 -35.43
N GLY A 522 2.97 -6.74 -34.17
CA GLY A 522 2.65 -5.51 -33.43
C GLY A 522 1.17 -5.38 -33.03
N LYS A 523 0.42 -6.48 -32.96
CA LYS A 523 -1.02 -6.51 -32.62
C LYS A 523 -1.30 -7.21 -31.30
N PHE A 524 -2.37 -6.82 -30.64
CA PHE A 524 -2.90 -7.43 -29.42
C PHE A 524 -4.13 -8.31 -29.66
N ASP A 525 -4.93 -8.00 -30.68
CA ASP A 525 -6.25 -8.57 -30.96
C ASP A 525 -7.22 -8.48 -29.76
N PRO A 526 -7.64 -7.26 -29.36
CA PRO A 526 -8.39 -7.03 -28.13
C PRO A 526 -9.76 -7.73 -28.08
N ASN A 527 -10.39 -7.96 -29.23
CA ASN A 527 -11.74 -8.52 -29.32
C ASN A 527 -11.75 -10.04 -29.50
N ALA A 528 -10.60 -10.69 -29.68
CA ALA A 528 -10.54 -12.15 -29.75
C ALA A 528 -10.93 -12.76 -28.41
N THR A 529 -11.73 -13.82 -28.45
CA THR A 529 -12.04 -14.65 -27.28
C THR A 529 -10.76 -15.28 -26.75
N MET A 530 -10.48 -15.08 -25.47
CA MET A 530 -9.30 -15.66 -24.83
C MET A 530 -9.57 -17.13 -24.47
N THR A 531 -8.59 -17.99 -24.73
CA THR A 531 -8.61 -19.40 -24.35
C THR A 531 -8.15 -19.61 -22.90
N GLN A 532 -8.46 -20.76 -22.30
CA GLN A 532 -7.99 -21.11 -20.95
C GLN A 532 -6.46 -21.11 -20.85
N GLU A 533 -5.74 -21.62 -21.85
CA GLU A 533 -4.26 -21.64 -21.81
C GLU A 533 -3.62 -20.25 -21.93
N GLU A 534 -4.26 -19.33 -22.66
CA GLU A 534 -3.84 -17.93 -22.69
C GLU A 534 -4.07 -17.28 -21.32
N PHE A 535 -5.24 -17.48 -20.72
CA PHE A 535 -5.55 -16.95 -19.40
C PHE A 535 -4.58 -17.48 -18.33
N ILE A 536 -4.32 -18.80 -18.31
CA ILE A 536 -3.35 -19.44 -17.41
C ILE A 536 -1.96 -18.82 -17.55
N THR A 537 -1.55 -18.49 -18.78
CA THR A 537 -0.24 -17.86 -19.01
C THR A 537 -0.18 -16.47 -18.38
N VAL A 538 -1.21 -15.66 -18.56
CA VAL A 538 -1.27 -14.31 -17.98
C VAL A 538 -1.36 -14.38 -16.45
N LEU A 539 -2.20 -15.27 -15.91
CA LEU A 539 -2.34 -15.47 -14.47
C LEU A 539 -1.05 -16.01 -13.82
N GLY A 540 -0.35 -16.92 -14.50
CA GLY A 540 0.95 -17.42 -14.04
C GLY A 540 2.02 -16.32 -13.99
N ASN A 541 2.07 -15.44 -14.98
CA ASN A 541 2.95 -14.26 -14.96
C ASN A 541 2.57 -13.31 -13.80
N LEU A 542 1.27 -13.14 -13.54
CA LEU A 542 0.80 -12.36 -12.41
C LEU A 542 1.26 -12.97 -11.08
N VAL A 543 1.06 -14.28 -10.88
CA VAL A 543 1.48 -14.98 -9.65
C VAL A 543 2.97 -14.86 -9.41
N GLU A 544 3.79 -14.98 -10.45
CA GLU A 544 5.23 -14.73 -10.38
C GLU A 544 5.56 -13.28 -10.00
N PHE A 545 4.81 -12.30 -10.50
CA PHE A 545 5.01 -10.90 -10.15
C PHE A 545 4.66 -10.63 -8.68
N VAL A 546 3.58 -11.22 -8.18
CA VAL A 546 3.07 -10.89 -6.84
C VAL A 546 3.71 -11.67 -5.71
N ASN A 547 4.29 -12.85 -5.97
CA ASN A 547 4.74 -13.75 -4.92
C ASN A 547 6.21 -14.20 -5.08
N LEU A 548 6.95 -14.07 -3.99
CA LEU A 548 8.39 -14.35 -3.92
C LEU A 548 8.71 -15.82 -4.22
N ASP A 549 7.94 -16.76 -3.65
CA ASP A 549 8.16 -18.19 -3.85
C ASP A 549 7.84 -18.62 -5.27
N ALA A 550 6.75 -18.09 -5.84
CA ALA A 550 6.39 -18.31 -7.23
C ALA A 550 7.50 -17.85 -8.19
N ARG A 551 8.11 -16.70 -7.90
CA ARG A 551 9.26 -16.20 -8.66
C ARG A 551 10.47 -17.11 -8.50
N ALA A 552 10.86 -17.43 -7.27
CA ALA A 552 12.03 -18.25 -6.98
C ALA A 552 11.90 -19.70 -7.50
N PHE A 553 10.68 -20.22 -7.61
CA PHE A 553 10.40 -21.57 -8.09
C PHE A 553 10.96 -21.83 -9.49
N LEU A 554 10.79 -20.87 -10.40
CA LEU A 554 11.19 -21.03 -11.79
C LEU A 554 12.71 -21.01 -11.96
N ASP A 555 13.41 -20.20 -11.16
CA ASP A 555 14.87 -20.16 -11.16
C ASP A 555 15.48 -21.47 -10.62
N LYS A 556 14.82 -22.09 -9.64
CA LYS A 556 15.26 -23.36 -9.04
C LYS A 556 14.91 -24.58 -9.91
N LYS A 557 13.92 -24.48 -10.80
CA LYS A 557 13.44 -25.61 -11.64
C LYS A 557 13.42 -25.27 -13.15
N PRO A 558 14.58 -24.94 -13.75
CA PRO A 558 14.64 -24.56 -15.17
C PRO A 558 14.20 -25.70 -16.11
N LEU A 559 14.34 -26.97 -15.69
CA LEU A 559 13.92 -28.13 -16.47
C LEU A 559 12.39 -28.25 -16.62
N ALA A 560 11.60 -27.75 -15.67
CA ALA A 560 10.13 -27.73 -15.78
C ALA A 560 9.67 -26.84 -16.96
N ILE A 561 10.46 -25.80 -17.28
CA ILE A 561 10.25 -24.88 -18.40
C ILE A 561 10.79 -25.49 -19.72
N LEU A 562 11.95 -26.14 -19.67
CA LEU A 562 12.69 -26.58 -20.87
C LEU A 562 12.30 -27.96 -21.40
N GLN A 563 11.74 -28.84 -20.55
CA GLN A 563 11.30 -30.18 -20.96
C GLN A 563 9.83 -30.39 -20.60
N PRO A 564 8.90 -29.95 -21.47
CA PRO A 564 7.48 -30.11 -21.19
C PRO A 564 7.14 -31.60 -21.10
N LEU A 565 6.77 -32.02 -19.89
CA LEU A 565 6.42 -33.40 -19.58
C LEU A 565 5.26 -33.86 -20.50
N PRO A 566 5.26 -35.12 -20.97
CA PRO A 566 4.19 -35.66 -21.83
C PRO A 566 2.78 -35.40 -21.29
N LYS A 567 2.62 -35.33 -19.96
CA LYS A 567 1.33 -35.00 -19.31
C LYS A 567 0.69 -33.71 -19.82
N TYR A 568 1.46 -32.66 -20.13
CA TYR A 568 0.93 -31.39 -20.64
C TYR A 568 0.56 -31.46 -22.12
N ARG A 569 1.44 -32.06 -22.93
CA ARG A 569 1.22 -32.22 -24.38
C ARG A 569 0.03 -33.13 -24.67
N ASN A 570 -0.10 -34.22 -23.92
CA ASN A 570 -1.21 -35.16 -24.05
C ASN A 570 -2.57 -34.53 -23.71
N ARG A 571 -2.56 -33.41 -22.98
CA ARG A 571 -3.74 -32.60 -22.65
C ARG A 571 -3.98 -31.45 -23.65
N GLY A 572 -3.11 -31.27 -24.63
CA GLY A 572 -3.28 -30.26 -25.69
C GLY A 572 -2.77 -28.85 -25.36
N PHE A 573 -2.01 -28.68 -24.27
CA PHE A 573 -1.37 -27.40 -23.96
C PHE A 573 -0.30 -27.03 -24.97
N SER A 574 -0.31 -25.77 -25.38
CA SER A 574 0.80 -25.18 -26.15
C SER A 574 2.07 -25.08 -25.29
N PRO A 575 3.28 -25.25 -25.86
CA PRO A 575 4.53 -25.17 -25.10
C PRO A 575 4.72 -23.88 -24.29
N TRP A 576 4.24 -22.75 -24.82
CA TRP A 576 4.36 -21.44 -24.16
C TRP A 576 3.48 -21.31 -22.91
N ALA A 577 2.40 -22.09 -22.79
CA ALA A 577 1.49 -22.04 -21.64
C ALA A 577 1.98 -22.87 -20.45
N ILE A 578 2.89 -23.81 -20.68
CA ILE A 578 3.31 -24.80 -19.68
C ILE A 578 3.98 -24.14 -18.48
N ARG A 579 4.72 -23.05 -18.70
CA ARG A 579 5.30 -22.25 -17.62
C ARG A 579 4.21 -21.74 -16.67
N GLY A 580 3.13 -21.18 -17.20
CA GLY A 580 2.00 -20.70 -16.40
C GLY A 580 1.34 -21.82 -15.61
N VAL A 581 1.14 -22.99 -16.26
CA VAL A 581 0.58 -24.17 -15.58
C VAL A 581 1.47 -24.63 -14.41
N GLU A 582 2.79 -24.70 -14.61
CA GLU A 582 3.75 -25.11 -13.57
C GLU A 582 3.74 -24.15 -12.38
N VAL A 583 3.73 -22.84 -12.63
CA VAL A 583 3.60 -21.83 -11.57
C VAL A 583 2.31 -22.06 -10.79
N LEU A 584 1.17 -22.10 -11.48
CA LEU A 584 -0.14 -22.20 -10.82
C LEU A 584 -0.42 -23.53 -10.11
N THR A 585 0.39 -24.57 -10.34
CA THR A 585 0.13 -25.89 -9.73
C THR A 585 1.21 -26.36 -8.78
N ASN A 586 2.43 -25.81 -8.85
CA ASN A 586 3.59 -26.36 -8.14
C ASN A 586 4.48 -25.33 -7.45
N SER A 587 4.17 -24.02 -7.51
CA SER A 587 5.10 -23.00 -7.02
C SER A 587 4.90 -22.55 -5.57
N VAL A 588 3.68 -22.68 -5.04
CA VAL A 588 3.36 -22.33 -3.65
C VAL A 588 2.99 -23.59 -2.89
N PHE A 589 3.43 -23.69 -1.64
CA PHE A 589 3.26 -24.85 -0.78
C PHE A 589 2.52 -24.46 0.51
N ASP A 590 1.74 -25.39 1.05
CA ASP A 590 1.15 -25.24 2.38
C ASP A 590 2.17 -25.53 3.49
N GLU A 591 1.75 -25.39 4.75
CA GLU A 591 2.59 -25.63 5.93
C GLU A 591 3.11 -27.08 6.02
N ASP A 592 2.40 -28.03 5.41
CA ASP A 592 2.78 -29.44 5.31
C ASP A 592 3.75 -29.72 4.15
N GLY A 593 4.06 -28.71 3.33
CA GLY A 593 4.95 -28.80 2.18
C GLY A 593 4.30 -29.42 0.94
N ASN A 594 2.96 -29.46 0.86
CA ASN A 594 2.23 -29.91 -0.33
C ASN A 594 1.99 -28.74 -1.27
N ALA A 595 2.10 -28.99 -2.57
CA ALA A 595 1.82 -27.98 -3.58
C ALA A 595 0.34 -27.56 -3.56
N VAL A 596 0.09 -26.26 -3.47
CA VAL A 596 -1.25 -25.69 -3.51
C VAL A 596 -1.59 -25.37 -4.96
N ASN A 597 -2.70 -25.90 -5.47
CA ASN A 597 -3.22 -25.46 -6.77
C ASN A 597 -3.77 -24.03 -6.62
N LEU A 598 -3.18 -23.07 -7.32
CA LEU A 598 -3.60 -21.68 -7.36
C LEU A 598 -4.69 -21.42 -8.41
N TYR A 599 -5.01 -22.40 -9.25
CA TYR A 599 -6.07 -22.31 -10.24
C TYR A 599 -7.43 -22.80 -9.70
N CYS A 600 -8.54 -22.35 -10.29
CA CYS A 600 -9.89 -22.72 -9.85
C CYS A 600 -10.31 -24.14 -10.28
N THR A 601 -9.65 -24.72 -11.27
CA THR A 601 -9.99 -26.03 -11.86
C THR A 601 -8.85 -27.03 -11.65
N ALA A 602 -9.18 -28.30 -11.42
CA ALA A 602 -8.19 -29.36 -11.36
C ALA A 602 -7.47 -29.50 -12.71
N PHE A 603 -6.18 -29.85 -12.70
CA PHE A 603 -5.37 -29.93 -13.92
C PHE A 603 -5.98 -30.87 -14.97
N GLU A 604 -6.59 -31.96 -14.51
CA GLU A 604 -7.24 -33.00 -15.31
C GLU A 604 -8.54 -32.54 -15.99
N ASP A 605 -9.10 -31.41 -15.57
CA ASP A 605 -10.37 -30.86 -16.07
C ASP A 605 -10.16 -29.59 -16.91
N ILE A 606 -8.92 -29.08 -17.01
CA ILE A 606 -8.60 -27.93 -17.86
C ILE A 606 -8.69 -28.33 -19.34
N GLU A 607 -9.42 -27.53 -20.12
CA GLU A 607 -9.54 -27.65 -21.57
C GLU A 607 -8.77 -26.49 -22.24
N PRO A 608 -7.49 -26.68 -22.62
CA PRO A 608 -6.60 -25.56 -22.96
C PRO A 608 -7.13 -24.63 -24.05
N LYS A 609 -7.84 -25.19 -25.04
CA LYS A 609 -8.35 -24.44 -26.21
C LYS A 609 -9.78 -23.92 -26.03
N ALA A 610 -10.46 -24.29 -24.95
CA ALA A 610 -11.79 -23.78 -24.69
C ALA A 610 -11.72 -22.28 -24.32
N PRO A 611 -12.76 -21.49 -24.64
CA PRO A 611 -12.89 -20.14 -24.13
C PRO A 611 -12.83 -20.10 -22.59
N ILE A 612 -12.19 -19.07 -22.03
CA ILE A 612 -12.28 -18.80 -20.60
C ILE A 612 -13.62 -18.12 -20.28
N LEU A 613 -14.35 -18.65 -19.31
CA LEU A 613 -15.57 -18.03 -18.79
C LEU A 613 -15.24 -16.97 -17.74
N ARG A 614 -16.07 -15.94 -17.62
CA ARG A 614 -15.87 -14.83 -16.69
C ARG A 614 -15.87 -15.27 -15.23
N GLY A 615 -16.72 -16.23 -14.87
CA GLY A 615 -16.75 -16.84 -13.54
C GLY A 615 -15.47 -17.61 -13.23
N GLN A 616 -14.97 -18.41 -14.19
CA GLN A 616 -13.71 -19.15 -14.06
C GLN A 616 -12.52 -18.20 -13.89
N ALA A 617 -12.44 -17.13 -14.69
CA ALA A 617 -11.37 -16.15 -14.60
C ALA A 617 -11.34 -15.45 -13.23
N ALA A 618 -12.52 -15.05 -12.72
CA ALA A 618 -12.62 -14.45 -11.39
C ALA A 618 -12.28 -15.45 -10.27
N ALA A 619 -12.76 -16.69 -10.34
CA ALA A 619 -12.42 -17.71 -9.35
C ALA A 619 -10.91 -18.00 -9.31
N ALA A 620 -10.29 -18.16 -10.48
CA ALA A 620 -8.86 -18.39 -10.58
C ALA A 620 -8.05 -17.20 -10.05
N LEU A 621 -8.46 -15.96 -10.35
CA LEU A 621 -7.83 -14.76 -9.80
C LEU A 621 -7.97 -14.70 -8.28
N CYS A 622 -9.18 -14.92 -7.74
CA CYS A 622 -9.43 -14.91 -6.30
C CYS A 622 -8.55 -15.92 -5.57
N ARG A 623 -8.48 -17.15 -6.08
CA ARG A 623 -7.69 -18.21 -5.49
C ARG A 623 -6.19 -17.90 -5.57
N ALA A 624 -5.70 -17.42 -6.70
CA ALA A 624 -4.32 -16.98 -6.85
C ALA A 624 -3.96 -15.89 -5.84
N LEU A 625 -4.74 -14.81 -5.77
CA LEU A 625 -4.48 -13.69 -4.86
C LEU A 625 -4.49 -14.15 -3.40
N ARG A 626 -5.47 -14.98 -3.00
CA ARG A 626 -5.59 -15.50 -1.63
C ARG A 626 -4.41 -16.40 -1.27
N THR A 627 -4.09 -17.38 -2.10
CA THR A 627 -2.96 -18.29 -1.86
C THR A 627 -1.61 -17.56 -1.83
N THR A 628 -1.48 -16.45 -2.55
CA THR A 628 -0.27 -15.63 -2.52
C THR A 628 -0.22 -14.62 -1.37
N GLY A 629 -1.23 -14.53 -0.50
CA GLY A 629 -1.29 -13.56 0.60
C GLY A 629 -1.58 -12.11 0.17
N VAL A 630 -2.09 -11.91 -1.05
CA VAL A 630 -2.48 -10.57 -1.55
C VAL A 630 -3.84 -10.14 -1.01
N ILE A 631 -4.74 -11.10 -0.76
CA ILE A 631 -6.01 -10.91 -0.06
C ILE A 631 -6.12 -11.95 1.05
N GLU A 632 -6.71 -11.56 2.18
CA GLU A 632 -6.96 -12.42 3.34
C GLU A 632 -8.46 -12.64 3.56
N ASP A 633 -8.80 -13.74 4.23
CA ASP A 633 -10.18 -14.10 4.60
C ASP A 633 -10.60 -13.63 6.00
#